data_AF-A0A3C1T6L1-F1
#
_entry.id   AF-A0A3C1T6L1-F1
#
_cell.length_a   1.000
_cell.length_b   1.000
_cell.length_c   1.000
_cell.angle_alpha   90.00
_cell.angle_beta   90.00
_cell.angle_gamma   90.00
#
_symmetry.space_group_name_H-M   'P 1'
#
loop_
_entity.id
_entity.type
_entity.pdbx_description
1 polymer ?
#
loop_
_entity_poly.entity_id
_entity_poly.type
_entity_poly.pdbx_seq_one_letter_code
_entity_poly.pdbx_strand_id
1 'polypeptide(L)'
;MTSMLVYLLSSCYKNKEDILALPEISFRNDVVPIMVSGGCGCHNNGIATRAVQFSHADTIFYDAILARTGLFDAWVNGGIHPGAGVIDFTDNQKTIIRTWIKQGAKDDGGGCTVNGTITYTAKILPIYTSSCKGSTCHGGIAAALDYSKMVAKKDVLTAMMNSGGVTGHPGPALSLSTCTVNTFKAWIAQGQPQ
;
A
#
# COMPACT_ATOMS: atom_id res chain seq x y z
N MET A 1 36.29 -22.19 48.14
CA MET A 1 35.11 -21.33 47.88
C MET A 1 35.54 -20.20 46.98
N THR A 2 35.30 -20.33 45.67
CA THR A 2 35.53 -19.27 44.68
C THR A 2 34.25 -18.46 44.57
N SER A 3 34.32 -17.19 45.00
CA SER A 3 33.20 -16.26 44.90
C SER A 3 33.11 -15.74 43.47
N MET A 4 32.02 -16.07 42.77
CA MET A 4 31.78 -15.63 41.40
C MET A 4 31.06 -14.29 41.45
N LEU A 5 31.77 -13.22 41.10
CA LEU A 5 31.22 -11.87 41.07
C LEU A 5 30.46 -11.68 39.76
N VAL A 6 29.13 -11.63 39.84
CA VAL A 6 28.25 -11.38 38.68
C VAL A 6 28.10 -9.87 38.51
N TYR A 7 28.67 -9.32 37.44
CA TYR A 7 28.44 -7.93 37.04
C TYR A 7 27.12 -7.84 36.27
N LEU A 8 26.09 -7.27 36.90
CA LEU A 8 24.87 -6.84 36.23
C LEU A 8 25.13 -5.49 35.57
N LEU A 9 25.49 -5.50 34.28
CA LEU A 9 25.52 -4.30 33.46
C LEU A 9 24.08 -3.94 33.08
N SER A 10 23.41 -3.12 33.88
CA SER A 10 22.17 -2.47 33.46
C SER A 10 22.51 -1.43 32.40
N SER A 11 22.30 -1.77 31.13
CA SER A 11 22.28 -0.79 30.04
C SER A 11 21.06 0.11 30.22
N CYS A 12 21.22 1.20 30.98
CA CYS A 12 20.26 2.29 30.98
C CYS A 12 20.49 3.10 29.71
N TYR A 13 19.86 2.70 28.60
CA TYR A 13 19.73 3.58 27.45
C TYR A 13 19.03 4.86 27.89
N LYS A 14 19.66 6.01 27.67
CA LYS A 14 18.99 7.29 27.82
C LYS A 14 18.19 7.49 26.54
N ASN A 15 17.03 6.85 26.46
CA ASN A 15 16.17 6.81 25.27
C ASN A 15 15.90 8.19 24.64
N LYS A 16 15.95 9.28 25.43
CA LYS A 16 15.76 10.66 24.96
C LYS A 16 17.01 11.30 24.34
N GLU A 17 18.21 10.86 24.74
CA GLU A 17 19.51 11.37 24.24
C GLU A 17 20.06 10.47 23.13
N ASP A 18 19.75 9.16 23.16
CA ASP A 18 20.32 8.15 22.26
C ASP A 18 19.46 7.88 21.00
N ILE A 19 18.17 8.23 21.03
CA ILE A 19 17.25 8.09 19.90
C ILE A 19 17.10 9.45 19.23
N LEU A 20 17.99 9.73 18.28
CA LEU A 20 17.98 10.98 17.50
C LEU A 20 16.74 11.10 16.58
N ALA A 21 16.11 9.96 16.26
CA ALA A 21 14.83 9.87 15.57
C ALA A 21 14.12 8.57 15.95
N LEU A 22 12.80 8.62 16.13
CA LEU A 22 12.00 7.41 16.27
C LEU A 22 12.15 6.53 15.01
N PRO A 23 12.17 5.19 15.16
CA PRO A 23 12.26 4.30 14.00
C PRO A 23 11.11 4.55 13.02
N GLU A 24 11.42 4.46 11.72
CA GLU A 24 10.43 4.56 10.65
C GLU A 24 9.45 3.39 10.75
N ILE A 25 8.16 3.65 10.54
CA ILE A 25 7.15 2.59 10.51
C ILE A 25 7.31 1.82 9.20
N SER A 26 7.51 0.51 9.32
CA SER A 26 7.63 -0.40 8.20
C SER A 26 6.25 -0.68 7.61
N PHE A 27 6.08 -0.47 6.31
CA PHE A 27 4.86 -0.88 5.64
C PHE A 27 4.70 -2.41 5.71
N ARG A 28 5.77 -3.15 5.43
CA ARG A 28 5.75 -4.62 5.40
C ARG A 28 5.57 -5.27 6.77
N ASN A 29 6.18 -4.72 7.81
CA ASN A 29 6.20 -5.34 9.13
C ASN A 29 5.17 -4.74 10.11
N ASP A 30 4.76 -3.48 9.95
CA ASP A 30 3.84 -2.84 10.89
C ASP A 30 2.45 -2.64 10.30
N VAL A 31 2.35 -2.17 9.06
CA VAL A 31 1.04 -1.85 8.44
C VAL A 31 0.37 -3.08 7.84
N VAL A 32 1.11 -3.89 7.07
CA VAL A 32 0.55 -5.07 6.40
C VAL A 32 -0.10 -6.05 7.40
N PRO A 33 0.51 -6.38 8.56
CA PRO A 33 -0.15 -7.24 9.55
C PRO A 33 -1.50 -6.70 10.02
N ILE A 34 -1.65 -5.38 10.17
CA ILE A 34 -2.94 -4.76 10.55
C ILE A 34 -3.99 -5.02 9.46
N MET A 35 -3.60 -4.91 8.19
CA MET A 35 -4.53 -5.04 7.06
C MET A 35 -4.92 -6.50 6.77
N VAL A 36 -4.02 -7.45 7.01
CA VAL A 36 -4.26 -8.88 6.73
C VAL A 36 -4.77 -9.67 7.94
N SER A 37 -4.70 -9.11 9.16
CA SER A 37 -5.17 -9.78 10.38
C SER A 37 -6.67 -9.62 10.68
N GLY A 38 -7.40 -8.86 9.86
CA GLY A 38 -8.83 -8.59 10.08
C GLY A 38 -9.69 -9.87 10.13
N GLY A 39 -10.27 -10.16 11.30
CA GLY A 39 -10.96 -11.41 11.61
C GLY A 39 -12.25 -11.71 10.82
N CYS A 40 -12.82 -10.73 10.10
CA CYS A 40 -14.00 -10.98 9.27
C CYS A 40 -13.69 -11.60 7.90
N GLY A 41 -12.42 -11.61 7.48
CA GLY A 41 -12.02 -12.17 6.18
C GLY A 41 -12.65 -11.46 4.97
N CYS A 42 -13.30 -10.29 5.12
CA CYS A 42 -13.92 -9.63 3.97
C CYS A 42 -12.86 -9.20 2.95
N HIS A 43 -11.74 -8.64 3.42
CA HIS A 43 -10.64 -8.21 2.57
C HIS A 43 -9.58 -9.28 2.35
N ASN A 44 -9.72 -10.47 2.92
CA ASN A 44 -8.67 -11.49 2.95
C ASN A 44 -9.26 -12.87 2.58
N ASN A 45 -8.45 -13.78 2.06
CA ASN A 45 -8.86 -15.17 1.76
C ASN A 45 -9.92 -15.31 0.65
N GLY A 46 -10.24 -14.26 -0.12
CA GLY A 46 -11.15 -14.35 -1.28
C GLY A 46 -12.62 -14.54 -0.92
N ILE A 47 -13.01 -14.32 0.33
CA ILE A 47 -14.36 -14.65 0.83
C ILE A 47 -15.42 -13.64 0.36
N ALA A 48 -15.04 -12.36 0.17
CA ALA A 48 -16.00 -11.33 -0.26
C ALA A 48 -15.91 -11.01 -1.75
N THR A 49 -17.05 -11.04 -2.43
CA THR A 49 -17.18 -10.69 -3.86
C THR A 49 -17.16 -9.19 -4.14
N ARG A 50 -17.32 -8.36 -3.10
CA ARG A 50 -17.45 -6.88 -3.22
C ARG A 50 -16.34 -6.09 -2.51
N ALA A 51 -15.46 -6.76 -1.80
CA ALA A 51 -14.34 -6.14 -1.10
C ALA A 51 -13.05 -6.28 -1.93
N VAL A 52 -12.21 -5.25 -1.88
CA VAL A 52 -10.83 -5.36 -2.36
C VAL A 52 -10.09 -6.41 -1.53
N GLN A 53 -9.32 -7.27 -2.20
CA GLN A 53 -8.51 -8.29 -1.52
C GLN A 53 -7.13 -7.72 -1.19
N PHE A 54 -6.72 -7.81 0.07
CA PHE A 54 -5.38 -7.51 0.57
C PHE A 54 -4.53 -8.76 0.70
N SER A 55 -5.14 -9.92 0.89
CA SER A 55 -4.46 -11.22 0.80
C SER A 55 -5.37 -12.34 0.29
N HIS A 56 -4.76 -13.39 -0.25
CA HIS A 56 -5.40 -14.65 -0.55
C HIS A 56 -4.38 -15.79 -0.42
N ALA A 57 -4.68 -16.78 0.43
CA ALA A 57 -3.72 -17.80 0.84
C ALA A 57 -2.41 -17.13 1.30
N ASP A 58 -1.26 -17.56 0.79
CA ASP A 58 0.06 -17.02 1.15
C ASP A 58 0.43 -15.74 0.37
N THR A 59 -0.46 -15.23 -0.49
CA THR A 59 -0.19 -14.05 -1.31
C THR A 59 -0.75 -12.79 -0.66
N ILE A 60 0.10 -11.79 -0.49
CA ILE A 60 -0.29 -10.44 -0.06
C ILE A 60 -0.26 -9.50 -1.27
N PHE A 61 -1.36 -8.80 -1.51
CA PHE A 61 -1.49 -7.80 -2.57
C PHE A 61 -1.08 -6.42 -2.03
N TYR A 62 0.23 -6.22 -1.88
CA TYR A 62 0.79 -4.99 -1.29
C TYR A 62 0.28 -3.71 -1.95
N ASP A 63 0.27 -3.67 -3.29
CA ASP A 63 -0.24 -2.50 -4.02
C ASP A 63 -1.76 -2.28 -3.85
N ALA A 64 -2.53 -3.31 -3.50
CA ALA A 64 -3.94 -3.12 -3.15
C ALA A 64 -4.11 -2.39 -1.81
N ILE A 65 -3.14 -2.51 -0.90
CA ILE A 65 -3.08 -1.75 0.36
C ILE A 65 -2.53 -0.35 0.08
N LEU A 66 -1.38 -0.23 -0.62
CA LEU A 66 -0.75 1.06 -0.91
C LEU A 66 -1.66 2.01 -1.70
N ALA A 67 -2.43 1.47 -2.65
CA ALA A 67 -3.35 2.27 -3.46
C ALA A 67 -4.56 2.83 -2.67
N ARG A 68 -4.67 2.54 -1.36
CA ARG A 68 -5.76 2.94 -0.46
C ARG A 68 -5.29 3.94 0.61
N THR A 69 -4.06 4.45 0.55
CA THR A 69 -3.53 5.37 1.56
C THR A 69 -4.41 6.58 1.82
N GLY A 70 -4.99 7.21 0.79
CA GLY A 70 -5.95 8.31 0.99
C GLY A 70 -7.22 7.90 1.75
N LEU A 71 -7.70 6.66 1.60
CA LEU A 71 -8.83 6.15 2.39
C LEU A 71 -8.41 5.84 3.83
N PHE A 72 -7.22 5.29 4.03
CA PHE A 72 -6.68 5.05 5.37
C PHE A 72 -6.44 6.37 6.11
N ASP A 73 -5.93 7.39 5.44
CA ASP A 73 -5.74 8.73 6.03
C ASP A 73 -7.06 9.32 6.52
N ALA A 74 -8.11 9.26 5.68
CA ALA A 74 -9.44 9.71 6.08
C ALA A 74 -9.97 8.91 7.29
N TRP A 75 -9.81 7.58 7.27
CA TRP A 75 -10.32 6.69 8.32
C TRP A 75 -9.61 6.92 9.67
N VAL A 76 -8.28 7.00 9.69
CA VAL A 76 -7.54 7.24 10.96
C VAL A 76 -7.75 8.66 11.50
N ASN A 77 -8.30 9.59 10.72
CA ASN A 77 -8.59 10.97 11.12
C ASN A 77 -10.09 11.25 11.35
N GLY A 78 -10.86 10.23 11.75
CA GLY A 78 -12.26 10.37 12.16
C GLY A 78 -13.28 9.92 11.12
N GLY A 79 -12.83 9.43 9.97
CA GLY A 79 -13.67 8.71 9.02
C GLY A 79 -14.09 7.32 9.52
N ILE A 80 -14.80 6.59 8.67
CA ILE A 80 -15.30 5.24 8.94
C ILE A 80 -14.86 4.27 7.85
N HIS A 81 -14.90 2.97 8.15
CA HIS A 81 -14.67 1.92 7.15
C HIS A 81 -15.67 2.05 5.98
N PRO A 82 -15.22 2.05 4.71
CA PRO A 82 -16.10 2.26 3.54
C PRO A 82 -17.18 1.18 3.33
N GLY A 83 -16.98 -0.03 3.86
CA GLY A 83 -17.91 -1.16 3.74
C GLY A 83 -19.07 -1.13 4.75
N ALA A 84 -19.15 -0.09 5.59
CA ALA A 84 -20.08 0.05 6.70
C ALA A 84 -19.92 -1.03 7.80
N GLY A 85 -20.56 -0.80 8.96
CA GLY A 85 -20.46 -1.65 10.16
C GLY A 85 -19.59 -1.05 11.27
N VAL A 86 -19.50 -1.73 12.41
CA VAL A 86 -18.71 -1.33 13.60
C VAL A 86 -17.23 -1.76 13.50
N ILE A 87 -16.68 -1.85 12.29
CA ILE A 87 -15.27 -2.19 12.08
C ILE A 87 -14.45 -0.91 12.20
N ASP A 88 -13.55 -0.88 13.18
CA ASP A 88 -12.60 0.22 13.34
C ASP A 88 -11.21 -0.30 13.73
N PHE A 89 -10.20 0.48 13.40
CA PHE A 89 -8.85 0.26 13.91
C PHE A 89 -8.80 0.57 15.41
N THR A 90 -8.00 -0.18 16.16
CA THR A 90 -7.65 0.21 17.53
C THR A 90 -6.84 1.51 17.53
N ASP A 91 -6.80 2.24 18.63
CA ASP A 91 -6.05 3.50 18.72
C ASP A 91 -4.56 3.34 18.39
N ASN A 92 -3.98 2.18 18.77
CA ASN A 92 -2.61 1.85 18.41
C ASN A 92 -2.44 1.62 16.90
N GLN A 93 -3.35 0.87 16.27
CA GLN A 93 -3.34 0.67 14.82
C GLN A 93 -3.52 1.99 14.05
N LYS A 94 -4.42 2.87 14.51
CA LYS A 94 -4.58 4.22 13.94
C LYS A 94 -3.28 5.02 14.05
N THR A 95 -2.58 4.91 15.18
CA THR A 95 -1.31 5.61 15.40
C THR A 95 -0.21 5.12 14.46
N ILE A 96 -0.07 3.80 14.28
CA ILE A 96 0.87 3.19 13.33
C ILE A 96 0.58 3.68 11.91
N ILE A 97 -0.65 3.52 11.43
CA ILE A 97 -1.05 3.88 10.07
C ILE A 97 -0.89 5.38 9.84
N ARG A 98 -1.32 6.24 10.78
CA ARG A 98 -1.17 7.70 10.67
C ARG A 98 0.30 8.11 10.61
N THR A 99 1.16 7.46 11.38
CA THR A 99 2.60 7.77 11.41
C THR A 99 3.26 7.35 10.11
N TRP A 100 2.98 6.15 9.62
CA TRP A 100 3.43 5.68 8.30
C TRP A 100 3.00 6.61 7.15
N ILE A 101 1.74 7.06 7.16
CA ILE A 101 1.24 8.01 6.14
C ILE A 101 2.00 9.34 6.21
N LYS A 102 2.23 9.87 7.42
CA LYS A 102 3.03 11.09 7.63
C LYS A 102 4.49 10.94 7.18
N GLN A 103 5.03 9.72 7.21
CA GLN A 103 6.37 9.38 6.68
C GLN A 103 6.38 9.19 5.15
N GLY A 104 5.24 9.41 4.49
CA GLY A 104 5.10 9.35 3.03
C GLY A 104 4.49 8.04 2.51
N ALA A 105 3.95 7.19 3.39
CA ALA A 105 3.29 5.93 3.05
C ALA A 105 4.14 5.03 2.13
N LYS A 106 5.45 4.99 2.38
CA LYS A 106 6.40 4.28 1.54
C LYS A 106 6.27 2.78 1.74
N ASP A 107 6.49 2.05 0.65
CA ASP A 107 6.75 0.63 0.68
C ASP A 107 8.24 0.40 0.94
N ASP A 108 8.57 -0.23 2.05
CA ASP A 108 9.93 -0.62 2.43
C ASP A 108 10.35 -2.00 1.90
N GLY A 109 9.50 -2.63 1.07
CA GLY A 109 9.87 -3.79 0.28
C GLY A 109 10.88 -3.45 -0.82
N GLY A 110 11.65 -4.46 -1.24
CA GLY A 110 12.54 -4.32 -2.40
C GLY A 110 11.77 -3.96 -3.67
N GLY A 111 12.29 -3.01 -4.44
CA GLY A 111 11.83 -2.78 -5.81
C GLY A 111 12.11 -4.00 -6.69
N CYS A 112 11.49 -4.04 -7.88
CA CYS A 112 11.76 -5.09 -8.86
C CYS A 112 12.39 -4.51 -10.12
N THR A 113 13.21 -5.36 -10.73
CA THR A 113 13.73 -5.14 -12.07
C THR A 113 12.62 -5.42 -13.09
N VAL A 114 12.31 -4.42 -13.91
CA VAL A 114 11.36 -4.56 -15.01
C VAL A 114 12.16 -4.86 -16.28
N ASN A 115 12.03 -6.09 -16.79
CA ASN A 115 12.74 -6.57 -17.97
C ASN A 115 11.77 -6.99 -19.07
N GLY A 116 12.22 -6.87 -20.32
CA GLY A 116 11.51 -7.36 -21.49
C GLY A 116 10.33 -6.48 -21.92
N THR A 117 9.52 -7.03 -22.83
CA THR A 117 8.31 -6.37 -23.33
C THR A 117 7.21 -6.40 -22.27
N ILE A 118 6.71 -5.21 -21.95
CA ILE A 118 5.60 -5.02 -21.02
C ILE A 118 4.38 -4.74 -21.86
N THR A 119 3.40 -5.66 -21.88
CA THR A 119 2.12 -5.44 -22.58
C THR A 119 0.99 -5.14 -21.60
N TYR A 120 -0.07 -4.52 -22.09
CA TYR A 120 -1.25 -4.23 -21.29
C TYR A 120 -1.82 -5.51 -20.69
N THR A 121 -2.09 -6.50 -21.54
CA THR A 121 -2.69 -7.78 -21.15
C THR A 121 -1.84 -8.56 -20.16
N ALA A 122 -0.53 -8.60 -20.35
CA ALA A 122 0.35 -9.44 -19.53
C ALA A 122 0.74 -8.82 -18.19
N LYS A 123 0.88 -7.48 -18.11
CA LYS A 123 1.49 -6.81 -16.97
C LYS A 123 0.64 -5.69 -16.37
N ILE A 124 -0.04 -4.89 -17.19
CA ILE A 124 -0.81 -3.74 -16.69
C ILE A 124 -2.19 -4.15 -16.18
N LEU A 125 -2.91 -4.97 -16.95
CA LEU A 125 -4.24 -5.44 -16.62
C LEU A 125 -4.28 -6.23 -15.28
N PRO A 126 -3.32 -7.12 -14.97
CA PRO A 126 -3.27 -7.75 -13.65
C PRO A 126 -3.13 -6.75 -12.51
N ILE A 127 -2.21 -5.77 -12.62
CA ILE A 127 -2.02 -4.74 -11.59
C ILE A 127 -3.28 -3.88 -11.45
N TYR A 128 -3.88 -3.46 -12.56
CA TYR A 128 -5.14 -2.73 -12.54
C TYR A 128 -6.23 -3.52 -11.82
N THR A 129 -6.34 -4.80 -12.10
CA THR A 129 -7.37 -5.67 -11.54
C THR A 129 -7.20 -5.89 -10.04
N SER A 130 -5.97 -6.11 -9.56
CA SER A 130 -5.70 -6.35 -8.14
C SER A 130 -5.67 -5.07 -7.31
N SER A 131 -5.15 -3.99 -7.88
CA SER A 131 -4.70 -2.84 -7.09
C SER A 131 -5.46 -1.55 -7.39
N CYS A 132 -6.07 -1.39 -8.57
CA CYS A 132 -6.74 -0.13 -8.95
C CYS A 132 -8.26 -0.29 -9.06
N LYS A 133 -8.72 -1.45 -9.51
CA LYS A 133 -10.13 -1.81 -9.62
C LYS A 133 -10.72 -2.05 -8.23
N GLY A 134 -11.94 -1.59 -8.01
CA GLY A 134 -12.64 -1.75 -6.74
C GLY A 134 -14.00 -1.04 -6.75
N SER A 135 -14.92 -1.52 -5.92
CA SER A 135 -16.30 -1.00 -5.82
C SER A 135 -16.36 0.50 -5.46
N THR A 136 -15.36 1.02 -4.75
CA THR A 136 -15.27 2.45 -4.37
C THR A 136 -14.38 3.27 -5.30
N CYS A 137 -13.76 2.65 -6.31
CA CYS A 137 -12.82 3.29 -7.23
C CYS A 137 -13.19 2.90 -8.67
N HIS A 138 -12.24 2.38 -9.46
CA HIS A 138 -12.49 2.02 -10.85
C HIS A 138 -13.30 0.73 -10.99
N GLY A 139 -14.31 0.75 -11.87
CA GLY A 139 -15.23 -0.37 -12.05
C GLY A 139 -16.29 -0.49 -10.96
N GLY A 140 -16.43 0.55 -10.14
CA GLY A 140 -17.47 0.74 -9.13
C GLY A 140 -18.06 2.14 -9.28
N ILE A 141 -17.75 3.04 -8.33
CA ILE A 141 -18.16 4.46 -8.39
C ILE A 141 -17.57 5.17 -9.62
N ALA A 142 -16.29 4.92 -9.93
CA ALA A 142 -15.62 5.47 -11.10
C ALA A 142 -15.63 4.47 -12.26
N ALA A 143 -15.50 5.01 -13.48
CA ALA A 143 -15.48 4.20 -14.69
C ALA A 143 -14.37 3.13 -14.65
N ALA A 144 -14.69 1.94 -15.17
CA ALA A 144 -13.70 0.92 -15.45
C ALA A 144 -12.73 1.42 -16.53
N LEU A 145 -11.43 1.16 -16.31
CA LEU A 145 -10.36 1.52 -17.23
C LEU A 145 -9.96 0.29 -18.05
N ASP A 146 -10.34 0.30 -19.31
CA ASP A 146 -9.85 -0.63 -20.32
C ASP A 146 -8.58 -0.07 -20.97
N TYR A 147 -7.99 -0.85 -21.89
CA TYR A 147 -6.80 -0.47 -22.63
C TYR A 147 -6.93 0.92 -23.29
N SER A 148 -8.00 1.15 -24.06
CA SER A 148 -8.16 2.39 -24.84
C SER A 148 -8.29 3.61 -23.93
N LYS A 149 -9.00 3.50 -22.79
CA LYS A 149 -9.08 4.58 -21.79
C LYS A 149 -7.73 4.85 -21.13
N MET A 150 -6.95 3.82 -20.80
CA MET A 150 -5.62 4.00 -20.23
C MET A 150 -4.67 4.68 -21.23
N VAL A 151 -4.71 4.27 -22.50
CA VAL A 151 -3.94 4.90 -23.58
C VAL A 151 -4.34 6.36 -23.75
N ALA A 152 -5.64 6.67 -23.78
CA ALA A 152 -6.15 8.03 -23.89
C ALA A 152 -5.82 8.93 -22.68
N LYS A 153 -5.40 8.35 -21.56
CA LYS A 153 -5.02 9.06 -20.32
C LYS A 153 -3.53 8.92 -19.99
N LYS A 154 -2.68 8.73 -21.00
CA LYS A 154 -1.22 8.62 -20.86
C LYS A 154 -0.62 9.72 -19.97
N ASP A 155 -1.03 10.97 -20.12
CA ASP A 155 -0.45 12.09 -19.36
C ASP A 155 -0.79 11.99 -17.86
N VAL A 156 -2.01 11.59 -17.54
CA VAL A 156 -2.47 11.34 -16.16
C VAL A 156 -1.67 10.19 -15.55
N LEU A 157 -1.53 9.07 -16.29
CA LEU A 157 -0.73 7.93 -15.84
C LEU A 157 0.74 8.33 -15.63
N THR A 158 1.31 9.11 -16.53
CA THR A 158 2.70 9.57 -16.45
C THR A 158 2.92 10.45 -15.21
N ALA A 159 2.04 11.44 -14.98
CA ALA A 159 2.09 12.29 -13.79
C ALA A 159 1.96 11.47 -12.50
N MET A 160 1.01 10.53 -12.46
CA MET A 160 0.78 9.63 -11.33
C MET A 160 2.00 8.74 -11.05
N MET A 161 2.61 8.15 -12.08
CA MET A 161 3.79 7.31 -11.90
C MET A 161 5.03 8.13 -11.48
N ASN A 162 5.13 9.39 -11.91
CA ASN A 162 6.24 10.25 -11.53
C ASN A 162 6.20 10.68 -10.06
N SER A 163 5.01 10.78 -9.48
CA SER A 163 4.81 11.11 -8.07
C SER A 163 4.67 9.88 -7.15
N GLY A 164 4.68 8.67 -7.71
CA GLY A 164 4.35 7.45 -6.96
C GLY A 164 2.88 7.39 -6.51
N GLY A 165 2.01 8.20 -7.11
CA GLY A 165 0.58 8.27 -6.78
C GLY A 165 0.16 9.43 -5.87
N VAL A 166 1.12 10.15 -5.28
CA VAL A 166 0.84 11.27 -4.37
C VAL A 166 0.09 12.39 -5.09
N THR A 167 0.40 12.61 -6.37
CA THR A 167 -0.26 13.59 -7.24
C THR A 167 -0.55 12.99 -8.62
N GLY A 168 -1.39 13.65 -9.43
CA GLY A 168 -1.69 13.22 -10.79
C GLY A 168 -2.84 12.20 -10.90
N HIS A 169 -3.14 11.45 -9.83
CA HIS A 169 -4.39 10.70 -9.75
C HIS A 169 -5.58 11.68 -9.58
N PRO A 170 -6.67 11.56 -10.38
CA PRO A 170 -7.82 12.46 -10.24
C PRO A 170 -8.63 12.30 -8.94
N GLY A 171 -8.49 11.16 -8.25
CA GLY A 171 -9.10 10.90 -6.96
C GLY A 171 -8.18 11.27 -5.79
N PRO A 172 -8.43 10.71 -4.59
CA PRO A 172 -7.53 10.86 -3.45
C PRO A 172 -6.10 10.42 -3.77
N ALA A 173 -5.14 10.99 -3.04
CA ALA A 173 -3.75 10.56 -3.10
C ALA A 173 -3.64 9.06 -2.78
N LEU A 174 -2.71 8.41 -3.46
CA LEU A 174 -2.42 6.99 -3.28
C LEU A 174 -0.91 6.77 -3.18
N SER A 175 -0.49 5.61 -2.67
CA SER A 175 0.89 5.16 -2.74
C SER A 175 0.97 3.97 -3.70
N LEU A 176 2.11 3.81 -4.37
CA LEU A 176 2.40 2.70 -5.26
C LEU A 176 3.79 2.17 -4.96
N SER A 177 3.94 0.86 -5.03
CA SER A 177 5.25 0.23 -4.97
C SER A 177 6.12 0.70 -6.13
N THR A 178 7.43 0.74 -5.91
CA THR A 178 8.41 1.03 -6.97
C THR A 178 8.25 0.08 -8.16
N CYS A 179 7.85 -1.17 -7.90
CA CYS A 179 7.53 -2.15 -8.93
C CYS A 179 6.41 -1.72 -9.87
N THR A 180 5.27 -1.34 -9.29
CA THR A 180 4.11 -0.90 -10.07
C THR A 180 4.47 0.36 -10.85
N VAL A 181 5.11 1.34 -10.20
CA VAL A 181 5.58 2.56 -10.86
C VAL A 181 6.48 2.26 -12.06
N ASN A 182 7.51 1.43 -11.89
CA ASN A 182 8.45 1.11 -12.95
C ASN A 182 7.80 0.31 -14.08
N THR A 183 6.85 -0.58 -13.76
CA THR A 183 6.15 -1.39 -14.76
C THR A 183 5.30 -0.51 -15.68
N PHE A 184 4.54 0.43 -15.11
CA PHE A 184 3.76 1.39 -15.90
C PHE A 184 4.66 2.35 -16.70
N LYS A 185 5.74 2.86 -16.10
CA LYS A 185 6.70 3.72 -16.82
C LYS A 185 7.31 3.00 -18.01
N ALA A 186 7.71 1.73 -17.84
CA ALA A 186 8.25 0.91 -18.91
C ALA A 186 7.22 0.67 -20.03
N TRP A 187 5.98 0.31 -19.67
CA TRP A 187 4.89 0.15 -20.65
C TRP A 187 4.64 1.43 -21.46
N ILE A 188 4.60 2.59 -20.79
CA ILE A 188 4.43 3.89 -21.45
C ILE A 188 5.61 4.19 -22.38
N ALA A 189 6.85 3.94 -21.93
CA ALA A 189 8.06 4.16 -22.73
C ALA A 189 8.15 3.24 -23.96
N GLN A 190 7.59 2.03 -23.88
CA GLN A 190 7.52 1.07 -24.99
C GLN A 190 6.39 1.39 -25.99
N GLY A 191 5.67 2.50 -25.83
CA GLY A 191 4.57 2.87 -26.72
C GLY A 191 3.24 2.19 -26.39
N GLN A 192 3.08 1.72 -25.15
CA GLN A 192 1.84 1.15 -24.62
C GLN A 192 1.33 -0.08 -25.41
N PRO A 193 2.16 -1.10 -25.71
CA PRO A 193 1.69 -2.26 -26.46
C PRO A 193 0.58 -3.00 -25.69
N GLN A 194 -0.39 -3.56 -26.43
CA GLN A 194 -1.57 -4.22 -25.87
C GLN A 194 -1.27 -5.65 -25.39
#